data_AF-A0A0F3GQV8-F1
#
_entry.id   AF-A0A0F3GQV8-F1
#
_cell.length_a   1.000
_cell.length_b   1.000
_cell.length_c   1.000
_cell.angle_alpha   90.00
_cell.angle_beta   90.00
_cell.angle_gamma   90.00
#
_symmetry.space_group_name_H-M   'P 1'
#
loop_
_entity.id
_entity.type
_entity.pdbx_description
1 polymer ?
#
loop_
_entity_poly.entity_id
_entity_poly.type
_entity_poly.pdbx_seq_one_letter_code
_entity_poly.pdbx_strand_id
1 'polypeptide(L)'
;MGRELFALTFNIVAGMSPAHNVGNVLRSLVASSFFQYEYAPMAFIALCRPEPEKFPEHLALLRGSFAKLHADIGTDDAYLTARRFVQYVDTSIIADNFYRCSFSNNIDDIKPDNWLVKALLVGEKAPFKLQAQNDDFKIVRSDREQEGPFFEIKYGKDKFQRNSLYPLLMTVYFDKSIKVINKRRTYSSSYTNKSNSSPP
;
A
#
# COMPACT_ATOMS: atom_id res chain seq x y z
N MET A 1 27.19 4.37 12.25
CA MET A 1 27.06 3.58 13.50
C MET A 1 25.73 3.78 14.23
N GLY A 2 25.26 5.00 14.54
CA GLY A 2 23.99 5.18 15.28
C GLY A 2 22.71 4.68 14.57
N ARG A 3 22.69 4.69 13.22
CA ARG A 3 21.52 4.24 12.45
C ARG A 3 21.23 2.74 12.55
N GLU A 4 22.29 1.93 12.64
CA GLU A 4 22.18 0.48 12.70
C GLU A 4 21.72 0.02 14.09
N LEU A 5 22.15 0.70 15.16
CA LEU A 5 21.72 0.41 16.52
C LEU A 5 20.23 0.66 16.73
N PHE A 6 19.69 1.76 16.21
CA PHE A 6 18.28 2.08 16.40
C PHE A 6 17.36 1.12 15.63
N ALA A 7 17.75 0.77 14.41
CA ALA A 7 17.12 -0.27 13.60
C ALA A 7 17.16 -1.66 14.28
N LEU A 8 18.31 -2.02 14.84
CA LEU A 8 18.49 -3.28 15.57
C LEU A 8 17.58 -3.33 16.80
N THR A 9 17.47 -2.24 17.56
CA THR A 9 16.59 -2.16 18.73
C THR A 9 15.13 -2.42 18.36
N PHE A 10 14.61 -1.82 17.28
CA PHE A 10 13.24 -2.11 16.81
C PHE A 10 13.03 -3.60 16.52
N ASN A 11 13.98 -4.23 15.84
CA ASN A 11 13.88 -5.65 15.51
C ASN A 11 13.95 -6.55 16.74
N ILE A 12 14.87 -6.27 17.68
CA ILE A 12 15.01 -7.03 18.93
C ILE A 12 13.72 -6.92 19.74
N VAL A 13 13.25 -5.70 19.99
CA VAL A 13 12.04 -5.46 20.80
C VAL A 13 10.83 -6.13 20.16
N ALA A 14 10.64 -5.98 18.84
CA ALA A 14 9.55 -6.66 18.15
C ALA A 14 9.67 -8.20 18.20
N GLY A 15 10.90 -8.73 18.21
CA GLY A 15 11.18 -10.16 18.35
C GLY A 15 10.88 -10.73 19.75
N MET A 16 10.68 -9.88 20.76
CA MET A 16 10.27 -10.29 22.11
C MET A 16 8.74 -10.52 22.22
N SER A 17 7.98 -10.28 21.14
CA SER A 17 6.56 -10.61 21.09
C SER A 17 6.33 -12.11 21.35
N PRO A 18 5.34 -12.53 22.16
CA PRO A 18 4.20 -11.74 22.66
C PRO A 18 4.36 -11.18 24.09
N ALA A 19 5.57 -10.80 24.55
CA ALA A 19 5.73 -10.23 25.88
C ALA A 19 4.85 -8.98 26.11
N HIS A 20 4.29 -8.85 27.33
CA HIS A 20 3.17 -7.97 27.68
C HIS A 20 3.38 -6.44 27.50
N ASN A 21 4.56 -5.98 27.11
CA ASN A 21 4.90 -4.56 26.98
C ASN A 21 5.53 -4.17 25.62
N VAL A 22 5.71 -5.11 24.70
CA VAL A 22 6.45 -4.88 23.44
C VAL A 22 5.87 -3.69 22.66
N GLY A 23 4.55 -3.65 22.46
CA GLY A 23 3.89 -2.55 21.75
C GLY A 23 4.14 -1.18 22.39
N ASN A 24 4.12 -1.09 23.72
CA ASN A 24 4.37 0.16 24.44
C ASN A 24 5.83 0.62 24.28
N VAL A 25 6.79 -0.30 24.40
CA VAL A 25 8.21 0.02 24.20
C VAL A 25 8.47 0.51 22.77
N LEU A 26 7.88 -0.16 21.77
CA LEU A 26 7.99 0.27 20.37
C LEU A 26 7.42 1.67 20.14
N ARG A 27 6.26 2.00 20.73
CA ARG A 27 5.69 3.36 20.65
C ARG A 27 6.59 4.39 21.35
N SER A 28 7.19 4.05 22.49
CA SER A 28 8.15 4.92 23.17
C SER A 28 9.41 5.17 22.33
N LEU A 29 9.89 4.16 21.59
CA LEU A 29 11.00 4.33 20.65
C LEU A 29 10.63 5.27 19.49
N VAL A 30 9.41 5.14 18.95
CA VAL A 30 8.91 6.05 17.90
C VAL A 30 8.76 7.49 18.41
N ALA A 31 8.34 7.67 19.66
CA ALA A 31 8.20 8.99 20.27
C ALA A 31 9.52 9.61 20.75
N SER A 32 10.65 8.89 20.65
CA SER A 32 11.96 9.36 21.08
C SER A 32 12.46 10.54 20.24
N SER A 33 13.20 11.47 20.86
CA SER A 33 13.90 12.56 20.16
C SER A 33 14.97 12.06 19.18
N PHE A 34 15.40 10.81 19.31
CA PHE A 34 16.36 10.17 18.40
C PHE A 34 15.70 9.48 17.21
N PHE A 35 14.36 9.43 17.16
CA PHE A 35 13.63 8.84 16.06
C PHE A 35 13.78 9.70 14.80
N GLN A 36 14.41 9.14 13.77
CA GLN A 36 14.51 9.76 12.44
C GLN A 36 13.44 9.18 11.51
N TYR A 37 12.95 9.99 10.58
CA TYR A 37 11.85 9.60 9.69
C TYR A 37 12.22 8.45 8.75
N GLU A 38 13.49 8.28 8.46
CA GLU A 38 14.04 7.18 7.67
C GLU A 38 13.80 5.80 8.32
N TYR A 39 13.53 5.74 9.63
CA TYR A 39 13.18 4.49 10.30
C TYR A 39 11.69 4.15 10.22
N ALA A 40 10.83 5.02 9.68
CA ALA A 40 9.39 4.81 9.64
C ALA A 40 8.97 3.45 9.03
N PRO A 41 9.55 2.98 7.90
CA PRO A 41 9.20 1.66 7.37
C PRO A 41 9.49 0.52 8.35
N MET A 42 10.61 0.60 9.06
CA MET A 42 11.03 -0.44 10.00
C MET A 42 10.22 -0.40 11.29
N ALA A 43 9.99 0.80 11.82
CA ALA A 43 9.15 1.01 12.99
C ALA A 43 7.71 0.52 12.75
N PHE A 44 7.16 0.78 11.57
CA PHE A 44 5.85 0.29 11.18
C PHE A 44 5.77 -1.23 11.19
N ILE A 45 6.74 -1.91 10.56
CA ILE A 45 6.82 -3.38 10.57
C ILE A 45 6.96 -3.90 12.01
N ALA A 46 7.83 -3.28 12.80
CA ALA A 46 8.06 -3.65 14.18
C ALA A 46 6.80 -3.54 15.04
N LEU A 47 6.00 -2.48 14.84
CA LEU A 47 4.72 -2.24 15.51
C LEU A 47 3.62 -3.23 15.06
N CYS A 48 3.59 -3.59 13.77
CA CYS A 48 2.60 -4.52 13.24
C CYS A 48 2.87 -5.98 13.63
N ARG A 49 4.11 -6.37 13.97
CA ARG A 49 4.42 -7.75 14.42
C ARG A 49 3.64 -8.17 15.69
N PRO A 50 3.64 -7.38 16.78
CA PRO A 50 2.88 -7.73 18.00
C PRO A 50 1.39 -7.35 17.93
N GLU A 51 1.02 -6.30 17.18
CA GLU A 51 -0.33 -5.75 17.15
C GLU A 51 -0.76 -5.42 15.70
N PRO A 52 -0.88 -6.43 14.81
CA PRO A 52 -1.19 -6.18 13.40
C PRO A 52 -2.60 -5.58 13.21
N GLU A 53 -3.54 -5.84 14.11
CA GLU A 53 -4.89 -5.27 14.10
C GLU A 53 -4.92 -3.75 14.30
N LYS A 54 -3.84 -3.18 14.85
CA LYS A 54 -3.64 -1.73 15.02
C LYS A 54 -2.94 -1.08 13.82
N PHE A 55 -2.95 -1.75 12.66
CA PHE A 55 -2.36 -1.26 11.42
C PHE A 55 -2.71 0.22 11.11
N PRO A 56 -3.99 0.66 11.17
CA PRO A 56 -4.32 2.07 10.94
C PRO A 56 -3.71 3.03 11.95
N GLU A 57 -3.68 2.65 13.23
CA GLU A 57 -3.13 3.45 14.32
C GLU A 57 -1.60 3.60 14.17
N HIS A 58 -0.91 2.52 13.82
CA HIS A 58 0.52 2.54 13.55
C HIS A 58 0.86 3.41 12.34
N LEU A 59 0.02 3.38 11.30
CA LEU A 59 0.17 4.22 10.12
C LEU A 59 -0.05 5.69 10.47
N ALA A 60 -1.08 5.99 11.26
CA ALA A 60 -1.36 7.33 11.74
C ALA A 60 -0.24 7.89 12.62
N LEU A 61 0.32 7.06 13.51
CA LEU A 61 1.47 7.43 14.36
C LEU A 61 2.68 7.86 13.53
N LEU A 62 2.93 7.17 12.41
CA LEU A 62 4.10 7.39 11.56
C LEU A 62 3.83 8.28 10.34
N ARG A 63 2.61 8.83 10.20
CA ARG A 63 2.20 9.59 9.01
C ARG A 63 3.12 10.75 8.69
N GLY A 64 3.48 11.55 9.71
CA GLY A 64 4.41 12.67 9.53
C GLY A 64 5.79 12.22 9.06
N SER A 65 6.25 11.05 9.52
CA SER A 65 7.53 10.48 9.11
C SER A 65 7.48 9.93 7.69
N PHE A 66 6.40 9.26 7.29
CA PHE A 66 6.22 8.83 5.90
C PHE A 66 6.10 10.00 4.93
N ALA A 67 5.37 11.06 5.31
CA ALA A 67 5.25 12.25 4.49
C ALA A 67 6.62 12.91 4.25
N LYS A 68 7.46 13.02 5.29
CA LYS A 68 8.85 13.50 5.16
C LYS A 68 9.70 12.56 4.30
N LEU A 69 9.66 11.26 4.58
CA LEU A 69 10.43 10.26 3.86
C LEU A 69 10.14 10.31 2.36
N HIS A 70 8.86 10.30 1.96
CA HIS A 70 8.46 10.30 0.55
C HIS A 70 8.63 11.66 -0.13
N ALA A 71 8.69 12.76 0.63
CA ALA A 71 9.10 14.05 0.09
C ALA A 71 10.58 14.04 -0.31
N ASP A 72 11.44 13.36 0.45
CA ASP A 72 12.88 13.31 0.19
C ASP A 72 13.27 12.32 -0.91
N ILE A 73 12.72 11.10 -0.88
CA ILE A 73 13.11 10.02 -1.81
C ILE A 73 12.17 9.91 -3.03
N GLY A 74 11.07 10.66 -3.04
CA GLY A 74 10.01 10.51 -4.03
C GLY A 74 9.05 9.34 -3.73
N THR A 75 7.94 9.31 -4.47
CA THR A 75 6.87 8.32 -4.25
C THR A 75 7.13 6.98 -4.93
N ASP A 76 8.09 6.91 -5.85
CA ASP A 76 8.42 5.66 -6.56
C ASP A 76 9.05 4.62 -5.62
N ASP A 77 9.81 5.04 -4.61
CA ASP A 77 10.36 4.16 -3.57
C ASP A 77 9.32 3.74 -2.52
N ALA A 78 8.16 4.41 -2.45
CA ALA A 78 7.06 4.01 -1.58
C ALA A 78 6.52 2.62 -1.95
N TYR A 79 6.70 2.19 -3.21
CA TYR A 79 6.42 0.82 -3.65
C TYR A 79 7.22 -0.23 -2.87
N LEU A 80 8.52 -0.01 -2.65
CA LEU A 80 9.37 -0.95 -1.91
C LEU A 80 8.95 -1.04 -0.44
N THR A 81 8.58 0.09 0.15
CA THR A 81 8.03 0.17 1.51
C THR A 81 6.73 -0.62 1.62
N ALA A 82 5.76 -0.36 0.75
CA ALA A 82 4.48 -1.05 0.75
C ALA A 82 4.63 -2.56 0.49
N ARG A 83 5.51 -2.97 -0.43
CA ARG A 83 5.81 -4.38 -0.69
C ARG A 83 6.33 -5.08 0.57
N ARG A 84 7.22 -4.43 1.32
CA ARG A 84 7.70 -4.97 2.60
C ARG A 84 6.55 -5.11 3.60
N PHE A 85 5.63 -4.16 3.67
CA PHE A 85 4.48 -4.27 4.60
C PHE A 85 3.64 -5.52 4.33
N VAL A 86 3.37 -5.83 3.06
CA VAL A 86 2.61 -7.04 2.66
C VAL A 86 3.35 -8.35 3.01
N GLN A 87 4.66 -8.31 3.24
CA GLN A 87 5.40 -9.49 3.71
C GLN A 87 5.21 -9.75 5.21
N TYR A 88 4.89 -8.71 6.00
CA TYR A 88 4.80 -8.80 7.45
C TYR A 88 3.37 -8.66 7.99
N VAL A 89 2.47 -8.08 7.21
CA VAL A 89 1.05 -7.88 7.56
C VAL A 89 0.20 -8.70 6.60
N ASP A 90 -0.65 -9.54 7.17
CA ASP A 90 -1.58 -10.37 6.41
C ASP A 90 -2.50 -9.51 5.53
N THR A 91 -2.73 -9.94 4.28
CA THR A 91 -3.61 -9.24 3.34
C THR A 91 -5.02 -9.06 3.88
N SER A 92 -5.53 -10.01 4.66
CA SER A 92 -6.84 -9.92 5.32
C SER A 92 -6.91 -8.73 6.29
N ILE A 93 -5.87 -8.53 7.10
CA ILE A 93 -5.78 -7.41 8.05
C ILE A 93 -5.74 -6.09 7.31
N ILE A 94 -4.98 -6.02 6.22
CA ILE A 94 -4.92 -4.83 5.37
C ILE A 94 -6.30 -4.52 4.76
N ALA A 95 -6.93 -5.51 4.12
CA ALA A 95 -8.26 -5.35 3.50
C ALA A 95 -9.33 -4.91 4.50
N ASP A 96 -9.29 -5.50 5.70
CA ASP A 96 -10.24 -5.22 6.77
C ASP A 96 -10.08 -3.82 7.37
N ASN A 97 -8.88 -3.25 7.32
CA ASN A 97 -8.56 -2.01 8.02
C ASN A 97 -8.30 -0.82 7.11
N PHE A 98 -8.27 -1.03 5.80
CA PHE A 98 -8.04 0.01 4.80
C PHE A 98 -8.96 1.22 5.02
N TYR A 99 -10.25 0.99 5.24
CA TYR A 99 -11.24 2.05 5.46
C TYR A 99 -11.00 2.95 6.66
N ARG A 100 -10.14 2.52 7.60
CA ARG A 100 -9.80 3.26 8.82
C ARG A 100 -8.56 4.15 8.61
N CYS A 101 -7.86 4.00 7.49
CA CYS A 101 -6.74 4.85 7.12
C CYS A 101 -7.23 6.22 6.64
N SER A 102 -6.35 7.22 6.66
CA SER A 102 -6.70 8.59 6.28
C SER A 102 -6.38 8.80 4.81
N PHE A 103 -7.41 8.81 3.97
CA PHE A 103 -7.25 9.09 2.54
C PHE A 103 -7.82 10.46 2.16
N SER A 104 -7.36 11.00 1.04
CA SER A 104 -7.98 12.14 0.36
C SER A 104 -8.38 11.74 -1.06
N ASN A 105 -9.27 12.52 -1.69
CA ASN A 105 -9.72 12.22 -3.05
C ASN A 105 -8.63 12.45 -4.12
N ASN A 106 -7.55 13.17 -3.78
CA ASN A 106 -6.42 13.39 -4.68
C ASN A 106 -5.35 12.31 -4.47
N ILE A 107 -5.30 11.29 -5.33
CA ILE A 107 -4.36 10.17 -5.18
C ILE A 107 -2.88 10.57 -5.16
N ASP A 108 -2.54 11.75 -5.69
CA ASP A 108 -1.17 12.26 -5.70
C ASP A 108 -0.81 13.09 -4.46
N ASP A 109 -1.75 13.31 -3.55
CA ASP A 109 -1.47 13.93 -2.25
C ASP A 109 -0.74 12.96 -1.33
N ILE A 110 0.51 13.28 -0.99
CA ILE A 110 1.40 12.44 -0.17
C ILE A 110 1.26 12.68 1.34
N LYS A 111 0.52 13.72 1.76
CA LYS A 111 0.22 14.00 3.17
C LYS A 111 -0.72 12.95 3.81
N PRO A 112 -1.82 12.54 3.16
CA PRO A 112 -2.63 11.40 3.60
C PRO A 112 -1.95 10.07 3.25
N ASP A 113 -2.58 8.99 3.65
CA ASP A 113 -2.14 7.61 3.43
C ASP A 113 -2.33 7.16 1.95
N ASN A 114 -2.63 8.08 1.02
CA ASN A 114 -2.89 7.78 -0.40
C ASN A 114 -1.69 7.11 -1.09
N TRP A 115 -0.47 7.45 -0.66
CA TRP A 115 0.75 6.81 -1.14
C TRP A 115 0.70 5.29 -0.96
N LEU A 116 0.06 4.80 0.11
CA LEU A 116 -0.05 3.38 0.42
C LEU A 116 -0.98 2.68 -0.57
N VAL A 117 -2.12 3.30 -0.90
CA VAL A 117 -3.07 2.79 -1.92
C VAL A 117 -2.38 2.72 -3.28
N LYS A 118 -1.69 3.81 -3.66
CA LYS A 118 -0.95 3.87 -4.92
C LYS A 118 0.13 2.78 -4.97
N ALA A 119 0.93 2.65 -3.92
CA ALA A 119 2.01 1.66 -3.85
C ALA A 119 1.51 0.20 -3.81
N LEU A 120 0.38 -0.05 -3.14
CA LEU A 120 -0.19 -1.39 -3.00
C LEU A 120 -0.96 -1.85 -4.24
N LEU A 121 -1.60 -0.92 -4.97
CA LEU A 121 -2.57 -1.25 -6.01
C LEU A 121 -2.25 -0.69 -7.38
N VAL A 122 -1.34 0.26 -7.56
CA VAL A 122 -1.08 0.92 -8.86
C VAL A 122 0.27 0.50 -9.44
N GLY A 123 0.29 0.20 -10.74
CA GLY A 123 1.49 -0.17 -11.49
C GLY A 123 1.69 -1.69 -11.62
N GLU A 124 2.63 -2.10 -12.48
CA GLU A 124 2.91 -3.51 -12.78
C GLU A 124 3.59 -4.24 -11.63
N LYS A 125 4.28 -3.51 -10.75
CA LYS A 125 4.98 -4.08 -9.61
C LYS A 125 4.07 -4.22 -8.38
N ALA A 126 2.93 -3.53 -8.32
CA ALA A 126 2.03 -3.50 -7.16
C ALA A 126 1.80 -4.91 -6.55
N PRO A 127 1.93 -5.08 -5.22
CA PRO A 127 1.78 -6.39 -4.57
C PRO A 127 0.33 -6.91 -4.61
N PHE A 128 -0.65 -6.03 -4.81
CA PHE A 128 -2.04 -6.39 -4.93
C PHE A 128 -2.65 -5.99 -6.28
N LYS A 129 -3.63 -6.78 -6.71
CA LYS A 129 -4.54 -6.44 -7.80
C LYS A 129 -5.91 -6.13 -7.24
N LEU A 130 -6.48 -5.03 -7.73
CA LEU A 130 -7.83 -4.59 -7.43
C LEU A 130 -8.78 -5.20 -8.47
N GLN A 131 -9.86 -5.84 -8.00
CA GLN A 131 -10.93 -6.36 -8.84
C GLN A 131 -12.25 -5.77 -8.37
N ALA A 132 -13.11 -5.37 -9.30
CA ALA A 132 -14.47 -4.93 -9.01
C ALA A 132 -15.43 -6.11 -9.27
N GLN A 133 -16.29 -6.43 -8.29
CA GLN A 133 -17.31 -7.46 -8.42
C GLN A 133 -18.55 -7.04 -7.63
N ASN A 134 -19.72 -7.03 -8.28
CA ASN A 134 -21.02 -6.74 -7.65
C ASN A 134 -21.01 -5.45 -6.80
N ASP A 135 -20.52 -4.35 -7.36
CA ASP A 135 -20.38 -3.04 -6.71
C ASP A 135 -19.41 -2.98 -5.51
N ASP A 136 -18.60 -4.02 -5.30
CA ASP A 136 -17.56 -4.06 -4.28
C ASP A 136 -16.16 -4.26 -4.87
N PHE A 137 -15.15 -3.87 -4.09
CA PHE A 137 -13.74 -4.03 -4.44
C PHE A 137 -13.13 -5.17 -3.64
N LYS A 138 -12.39 -6.02 -4.34
CA LYS A 138 -11.61 -7.10 -3.76
C LYS A 138 -10.15 -6.92 -4.10
N ILE A 139 -9.28 -7.35 -3.18
CA ILE A 139 -7.84 -7.44 -3.42
C ILE A 139 -7.38 -8.88 -3.41
N VAL A 140 -6.43 -9.17 -4.29
CA VAL A 140 -5.70 -10.44 -4.35
C VAL A 140 -4.22 -10.13 -4.48
N ARG A 141 -3.37 -11.02 -3.94
CA ARG A 141 -1.93 -10.91 -4.16
C ARG A 141 -1.58 -11.12 -5.63
N SER A 142 -0.76 -10.22 -6.18
CA SER A 142 -0.34 -10.27 -7.58
C SER A 142 0.42 -11.55 -7.95
N ASP A 143 1.14 -12.15 -6.99
CA ASP A 143 1.89 -13.41 -7.16
C ASP A 143 1.01 -14.67 -7.01
N ARG A 144 -0.27 -14.52 -6.68
CA ARG A 144 -1.22 -15.63 -6.45
C ARG A 144 -2.57 -15.36 -7.10
N GLU A 145 -2.61 -14.62 -8.20
CA GLU A 145 -3.87 -14.18 -8.82
C GLU A 145 -4.78 -15.33 -9.25
N GLN A 146 -4.22 -16.48 -9.67
CA GLN A 146 -4.99 -17.62 -10.19
C GLN A 146 -5.41 -18.62 -9.11
N GLU A 147 -4.77 -18.60 -7.94
CA GLU A 147 -4.91 -19.66 -6.91
C GLU A 147 -5.13 -19.09 -5.49
N GLY A 148 -5.01 -17.77 -5.33
CA GLY A 148 -5.06 -17.10 -4.04
C GLY A 148 -6.47 -16.70 -3.62
N PRO A 149 -6.74 -16.62 -2.30
CA PRO A 149 -7.98 -16.08 -1.80
C PRO A 149 -8.15 -14.60 -2.18
N PHE A 150 -9.39 -14.22 -2.48
CA PHE A 150 -9.79 -12.83 -2.62
C PHE A 150 -10.19 -12.27 -1.25
N PHE A 151 -9.82 -11.02 -0.97
CA PHE A 151 -10.19 -10.32 0.25
C PHE A 151 -11.03 -9.10 -0.10
N GLU A 152 -12.24 -9.03 0.44
CA GLU A 152 -13.12 -7.89 0.27
C GLU A 152 -12.58 -6.68 1.04
N ILE A 153 -12.49 -5.53 0.37
CA ILE A 153 -12.17 -4.28 1.05
C ILE A 153 -13.42 -3.82 1.80
N LYS A 154 -13.34 -3.73 3.13
CA LYS A 154 -14.39 -3.10 3.94
C LYS A 154 -14.34 -1.58 3.71
N TYR A 155 -15.47 -0.89 3.85
CA TYR A 155 -15.56 0.57 3.66
C TYR A 155 -16.04 1.34 4.90
N GLY A 156 -16.31 0.64 6.00
CA GLY A 156 -16.95 1.21 7.19
C GLY A 156 -18.48 1.32 7.05
N LYS A 157 -19.14 1.90 8.07
CA LYS A 157 -20.62 1.91 8.18
C LYS A 157 -21.34 2.72 7.08
N ASP A 158 -20.64 3.61 6.37
CA ASP A 158 -21.18 4.43 5.28
C ASP A 158 -20.29 4.35 4.02
N LYS A 159 -20.58 3.40 3.12
CA LYS A 159 -19.81 3.16 1.88
C LYS A 159 -19.60 4.44 1.03
N PHE A 160 -20.56 5.38 1.04
CA PHE A 160 -20.66 6.44 0.03
C PHE A 160 -20.49 7.89 0.55
N GLN A 161 -20.62 8.15 1.85
CA GLN A 161 -20.78 9.54 2.32
C GLN A 161 -19.62 10.09 3.18
N ARG A 162 -18.72 9.25 3.69
CA ARG A 162 -17.63 9.72 4.58
C ARG A 162 -16.26 9.09 4.35
N ASN A 163 -16.16 8.05 3.54
CA ASN A 163 -14.89 7.39 3.30
C ASN A 163 -14.31 7.75 1.92
N SER A 164 -13.26 8.56 1.92
CA SER A 164 -12.48 8.91 0.72
C SER A 164 -11.83 7.70 0.05
N LEU A 165 -11.82 6.52 0.69
CA LEU A 165 -11.32 5.28 0.12
C LEU A 165 -12.09 4.83 -1.13
N TYR A 166 -13.43 4.83 -1.12
CA TYR A 166 -14.20 4.29 -2.26
C TYR A 166 -13.97 5.11 -3.55
N PRO A 167 -14.08 6.46 -3.53
CA PRO A 167 -13.71 7.29 -4.69
C PRO A 167 -12.28 7.05 -5.15
N LEU A 168 -11.34 6.89 -4.21
CA LEU A 168 -9.94 6.65 -4.52
C LEU A 168 -9.73 5.30 -5.24
N LEU A 169 -10.39 4.24 -4.78
CA LEU A 169 -10.34 2.91 -5.42
C LEU A 169 -11.00 2.92 -6.80
N MET A 170 -12.10 3.67 -6.97
CA MET A 170 -12.70 3.89 -8.29
C MET A 170 -11.71 4.56 -9.24
N THR A 171 -11.01 5.61 -8.79
CA THR A 171 -9.96 6.25 -9.59
C THR A 171 -8.86 5.26 -9.99
N VAL A 172 -8.37 4.45 -9.06
CA VAL A 172 -7.36 3.41 -9.33
C VAL A 172 -7.85 2.37 -10.34
N TYR A 173 -9.09 1.92 -10.19
CA TYR A 173 -9.69 0.90 -11.06
C TYR A 173 -9.89 1.41 -12.50
N PHE A 174 -10.40 2.63 -12.67
CA PHE A 174 -10.62 3.21 -13.99
C PHE A 174 -9.31 3.60 -14.69
N ASP A 175 -8.32 4.14 -13.98
CA ASP A 175 -7.02 4.45 -14.58
C ASP A 175 -6.34 3.18 -15.14
N LYS A 176 -6.43 2.05 -14.40
CA LYS A 176 -5.98 0.74 -14.90
C LYS A 176 -6.76 0.30 -16.14
N SER A 177 -8.08 0.39 -16.11
CA SER A 177 -8.94 -0.06 -17.21
C SER A 177 -8.68 0.72 -18.50
N ILE A 178 -8.48 2.04 -18.40
CA ILE A 178 -8.15 2.91 -19.54
C ILE A 178 -6.77 2.57 -20.13
N LYS A 179 -5.76 2.33 -19.27
CA LYS A 179 -4.41 1.92 -19.72
C LYS A 179 -4.42 0.57 -20.44
N VAL A 180 -5.23 -0.39 -20.00
CA VAL A 180 -5.39 -1.69 -20.67
C VAL A 180 -6.07 -1.55 -22.03
N ILE A 181 -7.11 -0.71 -22.14
CA ILE A 181 -7.80 -0.43 -23.41
C ILE A 181 -6.84 0.25 -24.41
N ASN A 182 -6.03 1.20 -23.95
CA ASN A 182 -5.08 1.92 -24.80
C ASN A 182 -3.89 1.04 -25.24
N LYS A 183 -3.39 0.14 -24.38
CA LYS A 183 -2.41 -0.90 -24.78
C LYS A 183 -2.99 -1.81 -25.86
N ARG A 184 -4.25 -2.25 -25.75
CA ARG A 184 -4.88 -3.10 -26.79
C ARG A 184 -5.03 -2.37 -28.14
N ARG A 185 -5.38 -1.07 -28.16
CA ARG A 185 -5.46 -0.28 -29.39
C ARG A 185 -4.12 -0.09 -30.09
N THR A 186 -3.03 0.06 -29.34
CA THR A 186 -1.67 0.19 -29.91
C THR A 186 -1.16 -1.13 -30.51
N TYR A 187 -1.53 -2.27 -29.92
CA TYR A 187 -1.25 -3.59 -30.51
C TYR A 187 -2.13 -3.90 -31.74
N SER A 188 -3.39 -3.47 -31.80
CA SER A 188 -4.22 -3.67 -33.00
C SER A 188 -3.84 -2.76 -34.18
N SER A 189 -3.24 -1.59 -33.95
CA SER A 189 -2.77 -0.68 -34.99
C SER A 189 -1.48 -1.13 -35.68
N SER A 190 -0.70 -2.02 -35.04
CA SER A 190 0.57 -2.53 -35.58
C SER A 190 0.44 -3.77 -36.47
N TYR A 191 -0.78 -4.30 -36.66
CA TYR A 191 -1.05 -5.48 -37.49
C TYR A 191 -1.74 -5.19 -38.84
N THR A 192 -2.01 -3.93 -39.20
CA THR A 192 -2.73 -3.58 -40.44
C THR A 192 -1.88 -3.00 -41.58
N ASN A 193 -0.55 -2.96 -41.46
CA ASN A 193 0.33 -2.50 -42.55
C ASN A 193 1.33 -3.57 -43.00
N LYS A 194 0.84 -4.67 -43.58
CA LYS A 194 1.64 -5.49 -44.51
C LYS A 194 0.77 -6.00 -45.66
N SER A 195 1.33 -5.78 -46.86
CA SER A 195 1.01 -6.31 -48.19
C SER A 195 -0.31 -5.92 -48.87
N ASN A 196 -0.25 -4.83 -49.65
CA ASN A 196 -0.80 -4.81 -51.01
C ASN A 196 0.27 -4.26 -51.95
N SER A 197 1.12 -5.13 -52.47
CA SER A 197 1.97 -4.86 -53.63
C SER A 197 1.63 -5.89 -54.69
N SER A 198 0.83 -5.48 -55.67
CA SER A 198 0.53 -6.27 -56.87
C SER A 198 1.78 -6.33 -57.77
N PRO A 199 2.09 -7.48 -58.40
CA PRO A 199 3.19 -7.57 -59.33
C PRO A 199 2.78 -7.09 -60.74
N PRO A 200 3.74 -6.58 -61.54
CA PRO A 200 3.53 -6.19 -62.93
C PRO A 200 3.35 -7.38 -63.89
#